data_AF-A0A7C9PJ23-F1
#
_entry.id   AF-A0A7C9PJ23-F1
#
_cell.length_a   1.000
_cell.length_b   1.000
_cell.length_c   1.000
_cell.angle_alpha   90.00
_cell.angle_beta   90.00
_cell.angle_gamma   90.00
#
_symmetry.space_group_name_H-M   'P 1'
#
loop_
_entity.id
_entity.type
_entity.pdbx_description
1 polymer ?
#
loop_
_entity_poly.entity_id
_entity_poly.type
_entity_poly.pdbx_seq_one_letter_code
_entity_poly.pdbx_strand_id
1 'polypeptide(L)'
;MADAPCAALPPGWAPIGAVLALWNDVDPTRLADYEHWHRHEHVPERCTVPGLHWGLRWARADAARGPRFFTLYGLRDAAVLDEPAYQRLLREPTPASRAMRPALRQVTRWVCAVPAEPVAFAMAQAQLARLMTAPTVVTCADEPHPTQRAPGTGLWLARLPQAAPLPWLSATQQDRTAGAEAGAARDTATPVAWLGLLTAPETVPGALRGTALTAQWRALPVGQHAQEPARSGR
;
A
#
# COMPACT_ATOMS: atom_id res chain seq x y z
N MET A 1 -17.60 5.84 22.42
CA MET A 1 -16.30 6.52 22.26
C MET A 1 -15.99 6.47 20.76
N ALA A 2 -16.14 7.59 20.06
CA ALA A 2 -16.00 7.61 18.61
C ALA A 2 -14.53 7.38 18.23
N ASP A 3 -14.27 6.40 17.36
CA ASP A 3 -12.98 6.21 16.70
C ASP A 3 -12.61 7.53 16.02
N ALA A 4 -11.53 8.17 16.47
CA ALA A 4 -11.06 9.40 15.86
C ALA A 4 -10.72 9.12 14.38
N PRO A 5 -11.16 9.98 13.43
CA PRO A 5 -10.57 9.95 12.10
C PRO A 5 -9.06 10.13 12.26
N CYS A 6 -8.29 9.48 11.39
CA CYS A 6 -6.83 9.59 11.35
C CYS A 6 -6.44 11.03 10.99
N ALA A 7 -6.55 11.93 11.96
CA ALA A 7 -6.35 13.36 11.84
C ALA A 7 -4.89 13.65 12.19
N ALA A 8 -4.12 13.91 11.13
CA ALA A 8 -2.68 14.21 11.12
C ALA A 8 -1.76 13.05 11.56
N LEU A 9 -0.63 12.90 10.86
CA LEU A 9 0.49 12.11 11.37
C LEU A 9 0.96 12.74 12.70
N PRO A 10 1.07 11.97 13.81
CA PRO A 10 1.64 12.51 15.03
C PRO A 10 3.09 12.98 14.79
N PRO A 11 3.56 14.03 15.48
CA PRO A 11 4.96 14.41 15.45
C PRO A 11 5.84 13.20 15.80
N GLY A 12 6.86 12.90 14.98
CA GLY A 12 7.84 11.83 15.26
C GLY A 12 7.74 10.56 14.41
N TRP A 13 7.05 10.57 13.27
CA TRP A 13 7.14 9.47 12.31
C TRP A 13 8.57 9.36 11.75
N ALA A 14 9.13 8.15 11.78
CA ALA A 14 10.47 7.90 11.29
C ALA A 14 10.53 8.10 9.77
N PRO A 15 11.59 8.76 9.25
CA PRO A 15 11.81 8.91 7.82
C PRO A 15 11.82 7.56 7.11
N ILE A 16 11.12 7.46 5.96
CA ILE A 16 11.08 6.23 5.16
C ILE A 16 11.95 6.32 3.89
N GLY A 17 12.71 5.27 3.59
CA GLY A 17 13.49 5.13 2.35
C GLY A 17 12.80 4.27 1.28
N ALA A 18 11.73 3.58 1.62
CA ALA A 18 10.92 2.83 0.67
C ALA A 18 9.46 2.70 1.13
N VAL A 19 8.57 2.36 0.19
CA VAL A 19 7.21 1.94 0.49
C VAL A 19 6.93 0.55 -0.06
N LEU A 20 6.12 -0.20 0.68
CA LEU A 20 5.49 -1.42 0.21
C LEU A 20 3.99 -1.14 -0.03
N ALA A 21 3.59 -1.18 -1.29
CA ALA A 21 2.23 -0.92 -1.75
C ALA A 21 1.54 -2.25 -2.10
N LEU A 22 0.36 -2.49 -1.55
CA LEU A 22 -0.46 -3.68 -1.84
C LEU A 22 -1.86 -3.29 -2.26
N TRP A 23 -2.34 -3.93 -3.32
CA TRP A 23 -3.73 -3.92 -3.72
C TRP A 23 -4.28 -5.32 -3.56
N ASN A 24 -5.52 -5.42 -3.11
CA ASN A 24 -6.22 -6.70 -3.07
C ASN A 24 -7.73 -6.52 -3.10
N ASP A 25 -8.39 -7.58 -3.54
CA ASP A 25 -9.78 -7.86 -3.24
C ASP A 25 -9.84 -9.04 -2.25
N VAL A 26 -11.05 -9.43 -1.86
CA VAL A 26 -11.34 -10.56 -0.99
C VAL A 26 -12.63 -11.23 -1.46
N ASP A 27 -12.76 -12.53 -1.17
CA ASP A 27 -14.03 -13.22 -1.27
C ASP A 27 -15.15 -12.41 -0.57
N PRO A 28 -16.24 -12.04 -1.27
CA PRO A 28 -17.34 -11.28 -0.69
C PRO A 28 -17.94 -11.92 0.56
N THR A 29 -17.96 -13.26 0.63
CA THR A 29 -18.47 -14.01 1.78
C THR A 29 -17.58 -13.87 3.03
N ARG A 30 -16.33 -13.45 2.86
CA ARG A 30 -15.32 -13.29 3.92
C ARG A 30 -15.00 -11.82 4.20
N LEU A 31 -15.80 -10.88 3.69
CA LEU A 31 -15.54 -9.45 3.80
C LEU A 31 -15.49 -8.97 5.26
N ALA A 32 -16.40 -9.43 6.11
CA ALA A 32 -16.43 -9.04 7.53
C ALA A 32 -15.19 -9.56 8.27
N ASP A 33 -14.83 -10.83 8.06
CA ASP A 33 -13.63 -11.43 8.62
C ASP A 33 -12.37 -10.68 8.17
N TYR A 34 -12.31 -10.33 6.89
CA TYR A 34 -11.21 -9.55 6.33
C TYR A 34 -11.09 -8.19 6.98
N GLU A 35 -12.18 -7.44 7.13
CA GLU A 35 -12.14 -6.13 7.76
C GLU A 35 -11.65 -6.21 9.20
N HIS A 36 -12.14 -7.21 9.94
CA HIS A 36 -11.71 -7.46 11.31
C HIS A 36 -10.22 -7.82 11.38
N TRP A 37 -9.80 -8.85 10.63
CA TRP A 37 -8.43 -9.33 10.58
C TRP A 37 -7.47 -8.23 10.10
N HIS A 38 -7.80 -7.53 9.02
CA HIS A 38 -6.93 -6.54 8.40
C HIS A 38 -6.73 -5.32 9.31
N ARG A 39 -7.79 -4.91 10.03
CA ARG A 39 -7.75 -3.81 11.01
C ARG A 39 -6.96 -4.17 12.25
N HIS A 40 -7.27 -5.30 12.88
CA HIS A 40 -6.87 -5.57 14.27
C HIS A 40 -5.62 -6.45 14.38
N GLU A 41 -5.28 -7.21 13.33
CA GLU A 41 -4.19 -8.17 13.38
C GLU A 41 -3.18 -7.95 12.25
N HIS A 42 -3.60 -8.02 10.98
CA HIS A 42 -2.69 -8.00 9.85
C HIS A 42 -1.81 -6.75 9.82
N VAL A 43 -2.40 -5.57 9.69
CA VAL A 43 -1.63 -4.31 9.60
C VAL A 43 -0.81 -4.09 10.87
N PRO A 44 -1.36 -4.21 12.09
CA PRO A 44 -0.58 -4.06 13.32
C PRO A 44 0.60 -5.04 13.44
N GLU A 45 0.43 -6.31 13.04
CA GLU A 45 1.50 -7.31 13.08
C GLU A 45 2.69 -6.89 12.18
N ARG A 46 2.44 -6.31 11.00
CA ARG A 46 3.54 -5.83 10.12
C ARG A 46 4.31 -4.70 10.78
N CYS A 47 3.64 -3.80 11.50
CA CYS A 47 4.27 -2.69 12.21
C CYS A 47 5.13 -3.13 13.41
N THR A 48 5.15 -4.42 13.76
CA THR A 48 6.09 -4.96 14.76
C THR A 48 7.47 -5.29 14.18
N VAL A 49 7.61 -5.32 12.85
CA VAL A 49 8.88 -5.59 12.16
C VAL A 49 9.80 -4.39 12.30
N PRO A 50 11.03 -4.54 12.83
CA PRO A 50 12.01 -3.45 12.84
C PRO A 50 12.24 -2.90 11.43
N GLY A 51 12.16 -1.57 11.28
CA GLY A 51 12.27 -0.91 9.98
C GLY A 51 10.97 -0.84 9.17
N LEU A 52 9.86 -1.43 9.64
CA LEU A 52 8.52 -1.16 9.12
C LEU A 52 7.81 -0.19 10.07
N HIS A 53 7.75 1.08 9.70
CA HIS A 53 7.41 2.15 10.62
C HIS A 53 5.91 2.35 10.82
N TRP A 54 5.12 2.10 9.77
CA TRP A 54 3.69 2.35 9.79
C TRP A 54 2.98 1.62 8.66
N GLY A 55 1.66 1.49 8.80
CA GLY A 55 0.78 0.93 7.79
C GLY A 55 -0.51 1.74 7.67
N LEU A 56 -0.87 2.05 6.44
CA LEU A 56 -2.08 2.77 6.07
C LEU A 56 -2.95 1.87 5.21
N ARG A 57 -4.27 1.98 5.36
CA ARG A 57 -5.21 1.18 4.59
C ARG A 57 -6.40 2.00 4.14
N TRP A 58 -6.88 1.68 2.95
CA TRP A 58 -8.01 2.34 2.34
C TRP A 58 -8.93 1.34 1.64
N ALA A 59 -10.21 1.71 1.56
CA ALA A 59 -11.18 1.10 0.65
C ALA A 59 -11.36 2.02 -0.55
N ARG A 60 -11.56 1.44 -1.73
CA ARG A 60 -11.91 2.21 -2.92
C ARG A 60 -13.24 2.94 -2.70
N ALA A 61 -13.30 4.20 -3.13
CA ALA A 61 -14.44 5.09 -2.95
C ALA A 61 -15.30 5.22 -4.22
N ASP A 62 -14.75 4.90 -5.39
CA ASP A 62 -15.44 4.95 -6.68
C ASP A 62 -16.01 3.58 -7.12
N ALA A 63 -16.82 3.61 -8.18
CA ALA A 63 -17.43 2.43 -8.78
C ALA A 63 -16.56 1.78 -9.88
N ALA A 64 -15.25 2.09 -9.94
CA ALA A 64 -14.36 1.50 -10.93
C ALA A 64 -14.20 -0.02 -10.73
N ARG A 65 -13.66 -0.72 -11.73
CA ARG A 65 -13.39 -2.16 -11.63
C ARG A 65 -12.08 -2.38 -10.83
N GLY A 66 -11.73 -3.63 -10.55
CA GLY A 66 -10.45 -3.98 -9.89
C GLY A 66 -10.48 -4.11 -8.36
N PRO A 67 -9.31 -4.12 -7.70
CA PRO A 67 -9.17 -4.36 -6.25
C PRO A 67 -9.84 -3.32 -5.35
N ARG A 68 -10.62 -3.80 -4.36
CA ARG A 68 -11.36 -2.94 -3.40
C ARG A 68 -10.49 -2.32 -2.31
N PHE A 69 -9.32 -2.89 -2.02
CA PHE A 69 -8.46 -2.46 -0.91
C PHE A 69 -7.07 -2.07 -1.38
N PHE A 70 -6.53 -1.05 -0.73
CA PHE A 70 -5.15 -0.60 -0.89
C PHE A 70 -4.50 -0.46 0.48
N THR A 71 -3.27 -0.93 0.61
CA THR A 71 -2.47 -0.84 1.82
C THR A 71 -1.08 -0.33 1.48
N LEU A 72 -0.59 0.64 2.23
CA LEU A 72 0.75 1.21 2.07
C LEU A 72 1.50 1.09 3.39
N TYR A 73 2.70 0.50 3.34
CA TYR A 73 3.61 0.43 4.47
C TYR A 73 4.84 1.30 4.22
N GLY A 74 5.22 2.07 5.24
CA GLY A 74 6.46 2.84 5.23
C GLY A 74 7.61 2.03 5.79
N LEU A 75 8.72 1.97 5.05
CA LEU A 75 9.89 1.18 5.38
C LEU A 75 11.12 2.08 5.53
N ARG A 76 12.04 1.72 6.44
CA ARG A 76 13.37 2.32 6.51
C ARG A 76 14.07 2.27 5.15
N ASP A 77 14.01 1.12 4.49
CA ASP A 77 14.50 0.86 3.14
C ASP A 77 13.87 -0.43 2.60
N ALA A 78 14.13 -0.77 1.33
CA ALA A 78 13.57 -1.98 0.72
C ALA A 78 14.11 -3.29 1.30
N ALA A 79 15.32 -3.29 1.88
CA ALA A 79 15.98 -4.49 2.39
C ALA A 79 15.29 -5.05 3.65
N VAL A 80 14.50 -4.23 4.35
CA VAL A 80 13.60 -4.67 5.44
C VAL A 80 12.74 -5.87 5.03
N LEU A 81 12.36 -5.97 3.76
CA LEU A 81 11.54 -7.06 3.24
C LEU A 81 12.30 -8.39 3.09
N ASP A 82 13.62 -8.36 3.10
CA ASP A 82 14.47 -9.56 3.05
C ASP A 82 14.97 -9.96 4.45
N GLU A 83 14.77 -9.11 5.45
CA GLU A 83 15.22 -9.35 6.81
C GLU A 83 14.45 -10.50 7.50
N PRO A 84 15.10 -11.21 8.45
CA PRO A 84 14.51 -12.36 9.13
C PRO A 84 13.16 -12.09 9.80
N ALA A 85 12.98 -10.89 10.38
CA ALA A 85 11.75 -10.50 11.06
C ALA A 85 10.55 -10.45 10.10
N TYR A 86 10.72 -9.82 8.92
CA TYR A 86 9.68 -9.78 7.90
C TYR A 86 9.41 -11.16 7.30
N GLN A 87 10.49 -11.89 6.97
CA GLN A 87 10.39 -13.22 6.38
C GLN A 87 9.70 -14.23 7.32
N ARG A 88 9.85 -14.07 8.64
CA ARG A 88 9.11 -14.88 9.63
C ARG A 88 7.60 -14.68 9.51
N LEU A 89 7.10 -13.45 9.35
CA LEU A 89 5.66 -13.20 9.15
C LEU A 89 5.10 -13.92 7.91
N LEU A 90 5.92 -14.09 6.88
CA LEU A 90 5.52 -14.81 5.66
C LEU A 90 5.48 -16.32 5.89
N ARG A 91 6.51 -16.89 6.55
CA ARG A 91 6.64 -18.33 6.79
C ARG A 91 5.73 -18.86 7.90
N GLU A 92 5.54 -18.08 8.95
CA GLU A 92 4.83 -18.46 10.18
C GLU A 92 3.61 -17.57 10.40
N PRO A 93 2.58 -17.63 9.53
CA PRO A 93 1.37 -16.84 9.76
C PRO A 93 0.66 -17.29 11.03
N THR A 94 0.12 -16.31 11.75
CA THR A 94 -0.90 -16.52 12.78
C THR A 94 -2.06 -17.38 12.25
N PRO A 95 -2.84 -18.03 13.13
CA PRO A 95 -4.03 -18.78 12.72
C PRO A 95 -5.01 -17.95 11.87
N ALA A 96 -5.27 -16.70 12.24
CA ALA A 96 -6.19 -15.85 11.47
C ALA A 96 -5.60 -15.44 10.11
N SER A 97 -4.31 -15.08 10.03
CA SER A 97 -3.64 -14.86 8.75
C SER A 97 -3.65 -16.10 7.86
N ARG A 98 -3.42 -17.29 8.43
CA ARG A 98 -3.49 -18.56 7.70
C ARG A 98 -4.89 -18.82 7.15
N ALA A 99 -5.93 -18.52 7.93
CA ALA A 99 -7.33 -18.68 7.54
C ALA A 99 -7.80 -17.65 6.49
N MET A 100 -7.22 -16.44 6.49
CA MET A 100 -7.58 -15.37 5.55
C MET A 100 -6.84 -15.44 4.21
N ARG A 101 -5.61 -15.94 4.18
CA ARG A 101 -4.80 -16.04 2.94
C ARG A 101 -5.58 -16.62 1.74
N PRO A 102 -6.33 -17.74 1.85
CA PRO A 102 -7.08 -18.30 0.72
C PRO A 102 -8.23 -17.42 0.22
N ALA A 103 -8.76 -16.52 1.05
CA ALA A 103 -9.86 -15.65 0.69
C ALA A 103 -9.41 -14.40 -0.08
N LEU A 104 -8.12 -14.07 -0.06
CA LEU A 104 -7.58 -12.93 -0.80
C LEU A 104 -7.66 -13.17 -2.30
N ARG A 105 -8.05 -12.13 -3.04
CA ARG A 105 -8.20 -12.14 -4.50
C ARG A 105 -7.47 -10.93 -5.08
N GLN A 106 -7.13 -10.99 -6.36
CA GLN A 106 -6.53 -9.86 -7.09
C GLN A 106 -5.38 -9.17 -6.33
N VAL A 107 -4.49 -9.96 -5.73
CA VAL A 107 -3.37 -9.44 -4.95
C VAL A 107 -2.30 -8.91 -5.90
N THR A 108 -1.90 -7.66 -5.70
CA THR A 108 -0.71 -7.06 -6.30
C THR A 108 0.15 -6.39 -5.24
N ARG A 109 1.47 -6.52 -5.41
CA ARG A 109 2.46 -6.06 -4.45
C ARG A 109 3.58 -5.35 -5.19
N TRP A 110 3.80 -4.09 -4.86
CA TRP A 110 4.91 -3.29 -5.37
C TRP A 110 5.78 -2.81 -4.22
N VAL A 111 7.09 -2.71 -4.49
CA VAL A 111 8.03 -2.03 -3.63
C VAL A 111 8.53 -0.83 -4.41
N CYS A 112 8.52 0.35 -3.82
CA CYS A 112 8.98 1.56 -4.49
C CYS A 112 10.00 2.27 -3.60
N ALA A 113 11.09 2.76 -4.20
CA ALA A 113 12.10 3.52 -3.47
C ALA A 113 11.66 4.98 -3.31
N VAL A 114 11.94 5.54 -2.13
CA VAL A 114 11.88 6.99 -1.92
C VAL A 114 13.21 7.60 -2.39
N PRO A 115 13.21 8.71 -3.13
CA PRO A 115 14.44 9.36 -3.57
C PRO A 115 15.34 9.70 -2.38
N ALA A 116 16.61 9.33 -2.45
CA ALA A 116 17.59 9.56 -1.38
C ALA A 116 18.24 10.96 -1.41
N GLU A 117 18.07 11.70 -2.51
CA GLU A 117 18.58 13.07 -2.62
C GLU A 117 17.89 13.96 -1.57
N PRO A 118 18.62 14.75 -0.76
CA PRO A 118 18.08 15.43 0.42
C PRO A 118 16.82 16.27 0.17
N VAL A 119 16.76 17.04 -0.92
CA VAL A 119 15.61 17.89 -1.23
C VAL A 119 14.41 17.04 -1.64
N ALA A 120 14.63 16.09 -2.57
CA ALA A 120 13.60 15.17 -3.01
C ALA A 120 13.06 14.29 -1.87
N PHE A 121 13.95 13.87 -0.96
CA PHE A 121 13.61 13.11 0.24
C PHE A 121 12.71 13.91 1.17
N ALA A 122 13.11 15.14 1.53
CA ALA A 122 12.33 16.01 2.41
C ALA A 122 10.94 16.29 1.81
N MET A 123 10.87 16.54 0.49
CA MET A 123 9.61 16.71 -0.22
C MET A 123 8.73 15.46 -0.15
N ALA A 124 9.31 14.27 -0.34
CA ALA A 124 8.57 13.02 -0.25
C ALA A 124 7.98 12.79 1.15
N GLN A 125 8.76 13.03 2.21
CA GLN A 125 8.26 12.92 3.60
C GLN A 125 7.10 13.89 3.85
N ALA A 126 7.22 15.14 3.38
CA ALA A 126 6.16 16.14 3.53
C ALA A 126 4.87 15.77 2.78
N GLN A 127 4.97 15.12 1.61
CA GLN A 127 3.79 14.68 0.86
C GLN A 127 3.12 13.45 1.48
N LEU A 128 3.87 12.49 2.01
CA LEU A 128 3.33 11.32 2.71
C LEU A 128 2.41 11.73 3.87
N ALA A 129 2.77 12.79 4.60
CA ALA A 129 1.94 13.33 5.66
C ALA A 129 0.55 13.81 5.18
N ARG A 130 0.44 14.25 3.92
CA ARG A 130 -0.81 14.74 3.33
C ARG A 130 -1.70 13.64 2.76
N LEU A 131 -1.16 12.45 2.52
CA LEU A 131 -1.85 11.33 1.87
C LEU A 131 -2.72 10.50 2.82
N MET A 132 -2.77 10.87 4.10
CA MET A 132 -3.43 10.10 5.18
C MET A 132 -4.94 9.94 5.04
N THR A 133 -5.63 10.88 4.38
CA THR A 133 -7.09 10.94 4.43
C THR A 133 -7.75 10.31 3.21
N ALA A 134 -7.30 10.66 2.00
CA ALA A 134 -7.84 10.14 0.75
C ALA A 134 -6.86 10.30 -0.42
N PRO A 135 -5.90 9.38 -0.61
CA PRO A 135 -5.03 9.46 -1.75
C PRO A 135 -5.82 9.12 -3.01
N THR A 136 -5.51 9.82 -4.09
CA THR A 136 -5.69 9.30 -5.43
C THR A 136 -4.44 8.49 -5.77
N VAL A 137 -4.60 7.19 -5.97
CA VAL A 137 -3.47 6.31 -6.34
C VAL A 137 -3.43 6.19 -7.85
N VAL A 138 -2.25 6.37 -8.41
CA VAL A 138 -1.97 6.35 -9.85
C VAL A 138 -0.88 5.32 -10.16
N THR A 139 -1.08 4.47 -11.17
CA THR A 139 -0.02 3.62 -11.71
C THR A 139 0.21 3.88 -13.19
N CYS A 140 1.46 4.11 -13.61
CA CYS A 140 1.81 4.36 -15.01
C CYS A 140 3.14 3.68 -15.42
N ALA A 141 3.27 3.42 -16.73
CA ALA A 141 4.46 2.80 -17.31
C ALA A 141 5.60 3.79 -17.46
N ASP A 142 5.29 4.97 -17.99
CA ASP A 142 6.31 5.98 -18.29
C ASP A 142 6.66 6.82 -17.07
N GLU A 143 7.89 7.32 -17.08
CA GLU A 143 8.36 8.28 -16.09
C GLU A 143 7.50 9.55 -16.14
N PRO A 144 6.89 9.98 -15.01
CA PRO A 144 6.11 11.21 -14.99
C PRO A 144 7.04 12.39 -15.28
N HIS A 145 6.60 13.26 -16.19
CA HIS A 145 7.35 14.42 -16.65
C HIS A 145 7.71 15.34 -15.45
N PRO A 146 8.84 16.07 -15.45
CA PRO A 146 9.26 16.92 -14.32
C PRO A 146 8.18 17.90 -13.83
N THR A 147 7.37 18.45 -14.75
CA THR A 147 6.24 19.34 -14.42
C THR A 147 5.12 18.64 -13.66
N GLN A 148 5.02 17.31 -13.75
CA GLN A 148 4.06 16.46 -13.05
C GLN A 148 4.57 16.07 -11.65
N ARG A 149 5.88 16.17 -11.42
CA ARG A 149 6.54 16.06 -10.11
C ARG A 149 6.64 17.39 -9.37
N ALA A 150 5.97 18.43 -9.86
CA ALA A 150 6.02 19.75 -9.22
C ALA A 150 5.59 19.66 -7.74
N PRO A 151 6.20 20.45 -6.86
CA PRO A 151 5.80 20.50 -5.46
C PRO A 151 4.29 20.72 -5.31
N GLY A 152 3.60 19.81 -4.59
CA GLY A 152 2.16 19.94 -4.31
C GLY A 152 1.22 19.17 -5.23
N THR A 153 1.72 18.50 -6.29
CA THR A 153 0.88 17.68 -7.18
C THR A 153 0.75 16.22 -6.72
N GLY A 154 1.68 15.74 -5.89
CA GLY A 154 1.67 14.40 -5.31
C GLY A 154 3.07 13.80 -5.20
N LEU A 155 3.15 12.56 -4.73
CA LEU A 155 4.38 11.80 -4.60
C LEU A 155 4.47 10.76 -5.71
N TRP A 156 5.56 10.78 -6.49
CA TRP A 156 5.84 9.79 -7.53
C TRP A 156 7.03 8.93 -7.13
N LEU A 157 6.85 7.62 -7.13
CA LEU A 157 7.83 6.65 -6.68
C LEU A 157 8.11 5.62 -7.77
N ALA A 158 9.39 5.36 -8.03
CA ALA A 158 9.80 4.33 -8.96
C ALA A 158 9.65 2.95 -8.31
N ARG A 159 9.00 2.03 -9.03
CA ARG A 159 8.88 0.62 -8.65
C ARG A 159 10.26 -0.03 -8.75
N LEU A 160 10.65 -0.74 -7.71
CA LEU A 160 11.81 -1.60 -7.71
C LEU A 160 11.47 -2.92 -8.43
N PRO A 161 12.26 -3.32 -9.46
CA PRO A 161 11.99 -4.54 -10.21
C PRO A 161 12.21 -5.83 -9.40
N GLN A 162 12.96 -5.78 -8.30
CA GLN A 162 13.38 -6.95 -7.51
C GLN A 162 12.40 -7.36 -6.39
N ALA A 163 11.14 -6.92 -6.41
CA ALA A 163 10.18 -7.31 -5.37
C ALA A 163 9.84 -8.81 -5.48
N ALA A 164 10.38 -9.62 -4.58
CA ALA A 164 10.08 -11.06 -4.53
C ALA A 164 8.56 -11.32 -4.40
N PRO A 165 8.03 -12.32 -5.12
CA PRO A 165 6.63 -12.69 -4.97
C PRO A 165 6.35 -13.19 -3.56
N LEU A 166 5.10 -13.05 -3.12
CA LEU A 166 4.65 -13.62 -1.85
C LEU A 166 4.70 -15.16 -1.94
N PRO A 167 5.45 -15.87 -1.08
CA PRO A 167 5.69 -17.30 -1.23
C PRO A 167 4.43 -18.17 -1.02
N TRP A 168 3.40 -17.60 -0.40
CA TRP A 168 2.12 -18.26 -0.15
C TRP A 168 1.03 -17.89 -1.16
N LEU A 169 1.30 -16.94 -2.08
CA LEU A 169 0.31 -16.44 -3.01
C LEU A 169 0.22 -17.38 -4.22
N SER A 170 -0.98 -17.89 -4.49
CA SER A 170 -1.21 -18.71 -5.67
C SER A 170 -1.46 -17.86 -6.93
N ALA A 171 -1.21 -18.45 -8.10
CA ALA A 171 -1.36 -17.78 -9.38
C ALA A 171 -2.81 -17.32 -9.67
N THR A 172 -3.81 -17.96 -9.06
CA THR A 172 -5.23 -17.60 -9.20
C THR A 172 -5.66 -16.44 -8.31
N GLN A 173 -4.89 -16.16 -7.26
CA GLN A 173 -5.13 -15.04 -6.34
C GLN A 173 -4.39 -13.78 -6.77
N GLN A 174 -3.37 -13.90 -7.61
CA GLN A 174 -2.61 -12.78 -8.10
C GLN A 174 -3.40 -12.03 -9.17
N ASP A 175 -3.44 -10.71 -9.05
CA ASP A 175 -3.95 -9.88 -10.15
C ASP A 175 -2.86 -9.77 -11.22
N ARG A 176 -3.13 -10.31 -12.41
CA ARG A 176 -2.24 -10.16 -13.57
C ARG A 176 -2.36 -8.78 -14.21
N THR A 177 -3.40 -8.02 -13.85
CA THR A 177 -3.76 -6.74 -14.43
C THR A 177 -3.44 -5.55 -13.54
N ALA A 178 -3.24 -5.67 -12.23
CA ALA A 178 -3.00 -4.47 -11.41
C ALA A 178 -1.70 -3.73 -11.78
N GLY A 179 -1.92 -2.51 -12.27
CA GLY A 179 -1.08 -1.70 -13.16
C GLY A 179 -1.81 -1.23 -14.45
N ALA A 180 -2.86 -1.95 -14.87
CA ALA A 180 -3.77 -1.72 -15.99
C ALA A 180 -5.25 -2.10 -15.65
N GLU A 181 -6.20 -1.16 -15.64
CA GLU A 181 -7.63 -1.46 -15.76
C GLU A 181 -7.92 -1.55 -17.25
N ALA A 182 -8.35 -2.74 -17.66
CA ALA A 182 -9.27 -3.15 -18.73
C ALA A 182 -9.94 -2.08 -19.66
N GLY A 183 -9.21 -1.08 -20.15
CA GLY A 183 -9.75 -0.01 -21.00
C GLY A 183 -9.04 0.22 -22.34
N ALA A 184 -7.84 -0.32 -22.55
CA ALA A 184 -7.19 -0.28 -23.86
C ALA A 184 -6.25 -1.47 -23.98
N ALA A 185 -6.27 -2.14 -25.14
CA ALA A 185 -5.32 -3.17 -25.50
C ALA A 185 -3.89 -2.63 -25.32
N ARG A 186 -3.24 -3.00 -24.21
CA ARG A 186 -1.86 -2.61 -23.92
C ARG A 186 -0.94 -3.73 -24.33
N ASP A 187 0.13 -3.36 -25.02
CA ASP A 187 1.27 -4.22 -25.24
C ASP A 187 1.90 -4.57 -23.88
N THR A 188 1.97 -5.86 -23.56
CA THR A 188 2.45 -6.40 -22.28
C THR A 188 3.97 -6.30 -22.11
N ALA A 189 4.69 -5.76 -23.10
CA ALA A 189 6.14 -5.67 -23.12
C ALA A 189 6.74 -4.54 -22.25
N THR A 190 5.98 -3.49 -21.93
CA THR A 190 6.50 -2.32 -21.18
C THR A 190 6.12 -2.39 -19.70
N PRO A 191 7.09 -2.51 -18.76
CA PRO A 191 6.77 -2.68 -17.35
C PRO A 191 6.16 -1.41 -16.75
N VAL A 192 5.08 -1.56 -15.97
CA VAL A 192 4.54 -0.48 -15.14
C VAL A 192 5.57 -0.13 -14.07
N ALA A 193 6.10 1.09 -14.11
CA ALA A 193 7.31 1.47 -13.38
C ALA A 193 7.09 2.56 -12.33
N TRP A 194 5.93 3.22 -12.30
CA TRP A 194 5.71 4.38 -11.44
C TRP A 194 4.40 4.30 -10.65
N LEU A 195 4.52 4.61 -9.36
CA LEU A 195 3.42 4.79 -8.41
C LEU A 195 3.28 6.28 -8.09
N GLY A 196 2.12 6.86 -8.41
CA GLY A 196 1.70 8.18 -7.97
C GLY A 196 0.77 8.08 -6.76
N LEU A 197 1.03 8.86 -5.73
CA LEU A 197 0.16 9.05 -4.58
C LEU A 197 -0.18 10.54 -4.53
N LEU A 198 -1.39 10.90 -4.96
CA LEU A 198 -1.80 12.28 -5.15
C LEU A 198 -2.86 12.68 -4.12
N THR A 199 -2.94 13.95 -3.79
CA THR A 199 -3.90 14.46 -2.80
C THR A 199 -5.30 14.69 -3.36
N ALA A 200 -5.46 14.74 -4.69
CA ALA A 200 -6.77 14.86 -5.33
C ALA A 200 -6.77 14.39 -6.81
N PRO A 201 -7.87 13.89 -7.38
CA PRO A 201 -7.92 13.39 -8.76
C PRO A 201 -7.62 14.43 -9.84
N GLU A 202 -7.99 15.69 -9.62
CA GLU A 202 -7.74 16.80 -10.53
C GLU A 202 -6.24 17.07 -10.76
N THR A 203 -5.40 16.62 -9.82
CA THR A 203 -3.94 16.70 -9.92
C THR A 203 -3.34 15.63 -10.84
N VAL A 204 -4.15 14.67 -11.33
CA VAL A 204 -3.72 13.73 -12.37
C VAL A 204 -3.42 14.52 -13.66
N PRO A 205 -2.16 14.50 -14.14
CA PRO A 205 -1.77 15.21 -15.35
C PRO A 205 -2.63 14.83 -16.54
N GLY A 206 -3.03 15.81 -17.35
CA GLY A 206 -3.87 15.61 -18.54
C GLY A 206 -3.34 14.52 -19.49
N ALA A 207 -2.02 14.43 -19.65
CA ALA A 207 -1.34 13.43 -20.48
C ALA A 207 -1.41 11.98 -19.95
N LEU A 208 -1.72 11.80 -18.66
CA LEU A 208 -1.90 10.48 -18.03
C LEU A 208 -3.37 10.05 -17.99
N ARG A 209 -4.30 10.94 -18.37
CA ARG A 209 -5.73 10.64 -18.42
C ARG A 209 -5.98 9.61 -19.54
N GLY A 210 -6.39 8.41 -19.16
CA GLY A 210 -6.65 7.28 -20.07
C GLY A 210 -5.56 6.21 -20.12
N THR A 211 -4.35 6.49 -19.60
CA THR A 211 -3.23 5.51 -19.53
C THR A 211 -2.83 5.17 -18.10
N ALA A 212 -3.30 5.95 -17.12
CA ALA A 212 -2.99 5.78 -15.71
C ALA A 212 -4.21 5.37 -14.90
N LEU A 213 -4.03 4.40 -14.01
CA LEU A 213 -5.13 3.90 -13.18
C LEU A 213 -5.37 4.83 -12.02
N THR A 214 -6.51 5.48 -12.02
CA THR A 214 -6.86 6.43 -10.98
C THR A 214 -7.97 5.81 -10.16
N ALA A 215 -7.72 5.54 -8.88
CA ALA A 215 -8.75 5.16 -7.93
C ALA A 215 -8.75 6.15 -6.75
N GLN A 216 -9.94 6.57 -6.34
CA GLN A 216 -10.13 7.31 -5.10
C GLN A 216 -10.24 6.35 -3.94
N TRP A 217 -9.60 6.70 -2.82
CA TRP A 217 -9.47 5.84 -1.66
C TRP A 217 -10.00 6.54 -0.41
N ARG A 218 -10.79 5.84 0.40
CA ARG A 218 -11.27 6.29 1.71
C ARG A 218 -10.47 5.60 2.81
N ALA A 219 -9.90 6.37 3.73
CA ALA A 219 -9.13 5.84 4.86
C ALA A 219 -9.98 4.87 5.69
N LEU A 220 -9.36 3.75 6.07
CA LEU A 220 -9.92 2.78 7.01
C LEU A 220 -9.11 2.80 8.32
N PRO A 221 -9.75 2.59 9.48
CA PRO A 221 -9.05 2.56 10.76
C PRO A 221 -8.09 1.37 10.85
N VAL A 222 -6.99 1.58 11.56
CA VAL A 222 -6.03 0.55 11.99
C VAL A 222 -6.19 0.38 13.50
N GLY A 223 -6.37 -0.86 13.96
CA GLY A 223 -6.42 -1.16 15.38
C GLY A 223 -5.06 -0.96 16.03
N GLN A 224 -5.03 -0.64 17.32
CA GLN A 224 -3.78 -0.74 18.09
C GLN A 224 -3.50 -2.22 18.36
N HIS A 225 -2.23 -2.62 18.35
CA HIS A 225 -1.88 -3.97 18.78
C HIS A 225 -2.28 -4.10 20.26
N ALA A 226 -3.31 -4.87 20.56
CA ALA A 226 -3.49 -5.33 21.92
C ALA A 226 -2.29 -6.23 22.21
N GLN A 227 -1.34 -5.78 23.03
CA GLN A 227 -0.55 -6.74 23.78
C GLN A 227 -1.57 -7.44 24.67
N GLU A 228 -1.86 -8.72 24.42
CA GLU A 228 -2.52 -9.52 25.43
C GLU A 228 -1.69 -9.35 26.71
N PRO A 229 -2.27 -8.89 27.84
CA PRO A 229 -1.55 -8.95 29.09
C PRO A 229 -1.17 -10.41 29.28
N ALA A 230 0.13 -10.66 29.50
CA ALA A 230 0.62 -11.98 29.83
C ALA A 230 -0.33 -12.55 30.88
N ARG A 231 -1.01 -13.66 30.57
CA ARG A 231 -1.84 -14.36 31.54
C ARG A 231 -0.93 -14.68 32.71
N SER A 232 -1.01 -13.88 33.78
CA SER A 232 -0.36 -14.19 35.04
C SER A 232 -1.05 -15.44 35.55
N GLY A 233 -0.40 -16.58 35.34
CA GLY A 233 -0.83 -17.83 35.92
C GLY A 233 -0.83 -17.70 37.44
N ARG A 234 -2.02 -17.80 38.03
CA ARG A 234 -2.37 -18.63 39.19
C ARG A 234 -3.85 -18.45 39.52
#